data_AF-A0A1J3G9M3-F1
#
_entry.id   AF-A0A1J3G9M3-F1
#
_cell.length_a   1.000
_cell.length_b   1.000
_cell.length_c   1.000
_cell.angle_alpha   90.00
_cell.angle_beta   90.00
_cell.angle_gamma   90.00
#
_symmetry.space_group_name_H-M   'P 1'
#
loop_
_entity.id
_entity.type
_entity.pdbx_description
1 polymer ?
#
loop_
_entity_poly.entity_id
_entity_poly.type
_entity_poly.pdbx_seq_one_letter_code
_entity_poly.pdbx_strand_id
1 'polypeptide(L)'
;CMSKQLFGLPYNHITYVQKIDVGLPLFLFNYSDRKLHGIFEAAGPGQMNVDPYAWTSNGSERTSYPAQVQISVRLQCEPFSEDKFKPAIEENYYTSHHFRFELDHFQTNKLMCLLTSFAVKPKPPLSISHSRQVFRLIPPSETKENTDEVK
;
A
#
# COMPACT_ATOMS: atom_id res chain seq x y z
N CYS A 1 -5.61 4.23 0.72
CA CYS A 1 -4.30 4.48 1.37
C CYS A 1 -3.12 3.99 0.52
N MET A 2 -2.94 2.68 0.33
CA MET A 2 -1.72 2.11 -0.27
C MET A 2 -1.34 2.65 -1.67
N SER A 3 -2.29 2.80 -2.59
CA SER A 3 -2.01 3.32 -3.94
C SER A 3 -1.52 4.78 -3.95
N LYS A 4 -1.92 5.57 -2.96
CA LYS A 4 -1.53 6.98 -2.82
C LYS A 4 -0.32 7.18 -1.91
N GLN A 5 0.18 6.13 -1.25
CA GLN A 5 1.20 6.23 -0.20
C GLN A 5 0.86 7.33 0.83
N LEU A 6 -0.40 7.36 1.22
CA LEU A 6 -0.96 8.40 2.08
C LEU A 6 -1.95 7.77 3.05
N PHE A 7 -1.89 8.17 4.31
CA PHE A 7 -2.94 7.94 5.31
C PHE A 7 -3.71 9.23 5.55
N GLY A 8 -4.98 9.09 5.91
CA GLY A 8 -5.88 10.21 6.12
C GLY A 8 -6.88 9.91 7.23
N LEU A 9 -7.13 10.90 8.07
CA LEU A 9 -8.18 10.93 9.08
C LEU A 9 -9.10 12.13 8.84
N PRO A 10 -10.35 12.09 9.34
CA PRO A 10 -11.24 13.25 9.36
C PRO A 10 -10.61 14.47 10.06
N TYR A 11 -11.10 15.66 9.71
CA TYR A 11 -10.55 16.95 10.14
C TYR A 11 -10.30 17.07 11.65
N ASN A 12 -11.23 16.56 12.47
CA ASN A 12 -11.19 16.65 13.93
C ASN A 12 -10.04 15.86 14.57
N HIS A 13 -9.31 15.04 13.81
CA HIS A 13 -8.18 14.24 14.29
C HIS A 13 -6.81 14.84 13.97
N ILE A 14 -6.74 16.06 13.43
CA ILE A 14 -5.48 16.72 13.09
C ILE A 14 -4.51 16.84 14.27
N THR A 15 -5.02 16.98 15.50
CA THR A 15 -4.19 17.05 16.72
C THR A 15 -3.39 15.78 16.98
N TYR A 16 -3.82 14.63 16.45
CA TYR A 16 -3.02 13.39 16.47
C TYR A 16 -2.01 13.39 15.33
N VAL A 17 -2.46 13.74 14.13
CA VAL A 17 -1.64 13.69 12.92
C VAL A 17 -0.47 14.66 12.99
N GLN A 18 -0.66 15.87 13.53
CA GLN A 18 0.42 16.88 13.68
C GLN A 18 1.54 16.45 14.64
N LYS A 19 1.33 15.45 15.48
CA LYS A 19 2.37 14.89 16.35
C LYS A 19 3.23 13.84 15.65
N ILE A 20 2.92 13.52 14.38
CA ILE A 20 3.66 12.52 13.62
C ILE A 20 4.89 13.15 12.99
N ASP A 21 6.05 12.67 13.43
CA ASP A 21 7.34 12.94 12.83
C ASP A 21 7.76 11.85 11.83
N VAL A 22 8.65 12.22 10.91
CA VAL A 22 9.24 11.30 9.93
C VAL A 22 9.89 10.10 10.63
N GLY A 23 9.64 8.90 10.12
CA GLY A 23 10.14 7.64 10.67
C GLY A 23 9.29 7.05 11.79
N LEU A 24 8.25 7.74 12.26
CA LEU A 24 7.35 7.18 13.26
C LEU A 24 6.64 5.93 12.69
N PRO A 25 6.61 4.80 13.42
CA PRO A 25 5.82 3.64 13.02
C PRO A 25 4.33 3.94 13.01
N LEU A 26 3.66 3.55 11.93
CA LEU A 26 2.22 3.72 11.73
C LEU A 26 1.60 2.37 11.36
N PHE A 27 0.37 2.14 11.81
CA PHE A 27 -0.39 0.92 11.51
C PHE A 27 -1.69 1.28 10.81
N LEU A 28 -1.96 0.60 9.68
CA LEU A 28 -3.20 0.84 8.94
C LEU A 28 -4.32 -0.03 9.46
N PHE A 29 -5.21 0.55 10.27
CA PHE A 29 -6.47 -0.05 10.68
C PHE A 29 -7.61 0.43 9.77
N ASN A 30 -8.35 -0.52 9.19
CA ASN A 30 -9.53 -0.25 8.39
C ASN A 30 -10.79 -0.46 9.23
N TYR A 31 -11.57 0.61 9.43
CA TYR A 31 -12.79 0.56 10.25
C TYR A 31 -13.93 -0.24 9.61
N SER A 32 -14.00 -0.33 8.28
CA SER A 32 -15.11 -0.99 7.59
C SER A 32 -15.10 -2.51 7.77
N ASP A 33 -13.91 -3.13 7.71
CA ASP A 33 -13.74 -4.57 7.87
C ASP A 33 -13.03 -4.95 9.18
N ARG A 34 -12.69 -3.97 10.01
CA ARG A 34 -11.96 -4.10 11.29
C ARG A 34 -10.67 -4.90 11.14
N LYS A 35 -9.88 -4.58 10.12
CA LYS A 35 -8.60 -5.25 9.86
C LYS A 35 -7.40 -4.34 9.95
N LEU A 36 -6.29 -4.94 10.38
CA LEU A 36 -4.97 -4.32 10.40
C LEU A 36 -4.13 -4.80 9.21
N HIS A 37 -3.59 -3.88 8.40
CA HIS A 37 -3.02 -4.20 7.08
C HIS A 37 -1.48 -4.22 7.03
N GLY A 38 -0.78 -3.87 8.12
CA GLY A 38 0.67 -3.97 8.18
C GLY A 38 1.35 -2.83 8.92
N ILE A 39 2.67 -2.78 8.75
CA ILE A 39 3.57 -1.81 9.36
C ILE A 39 4.00 -0.82 8.30
N PHE A 40 3.85 0.46 8.61
CA PHE A 40 4.23 1.57 7.78
C PHE A 40 5.08 2.54 8.59
N GLU A 41 5.74 3.45 7.90
CA GLU A 41 6.47 4.54 8.54
C GLU A 41 6.06 5.86 7.92
N ALA A 42 6.01 6.91 8.74
CA ALA A 42 5.82 8.26 8.25
C ALA A 42 6.98 8.66 7.32
N ALA A 43 6.66 8.94 6.06
CA ALA A 43 7.61 9.44 5.06
C ALA A 43 7.67 10.97 5.01
N GLY A 44 6.82 11.65 5.78
CA GLY A 44 6.73 13.09 5.93
C GLY A 44 6.04 13.44 7.26
N PRO A 45 6.07 14.71 7.69
CA PRO A 45 5.33 15.14 8.87
C PRO A 45 3.82 15.06 8.61
N GLY A 46 3.05 14.86 9.66
CA GLY A 46 1.59 14.90 9.55
C GLY A 46 1.06 16.34 9.45
N GLN A 47 0.17 16.58 8.48
CA GLN A 47 -0.34 17.91 8.19
C GLN A 47 -1.73 17.87 7.53
N MET A 48 -2.34 19.03 7.33
CA MET A 48 -3.61 19.14 6.61
C MET A 48 -3.39 19.14 5.09
N ASN A 49 -4.25 18.44 4.36
CA ASN A 49 -4.42 18.55 2.92
C ASN A 49 -3.13 18.34 2.09
N VAL A 50 -2.35 17.30 2.41
CA VAL A 50 -1.21 16.87 1.57
C VAL A 50 -1.68 16.61 0.13
N ASP A 51 -2.74 15.81 -0.01
CA ASP A 51 -3.54 15.68 -1.23
C ASP A 51 -5.00 16.00 -0.87
N PRO A 52 -5.47 17.24 -1.12
CA PRO A 52 -6.81 17.66 -0.75
C PRO A 52 -7.94 16.96 -1.51
N TYR A 53 -7.60 16.23 -2.57
CA TYR A 53 -8.55 15.53 -3.43
C TYR A 53 -8.40 14.00 -3.32
N ALA A 54 -7.62 13.53 -2.33
CA ALA A 54 -7.40 12.11 -2.08
C ALA A 54 -8.71 11.34 -1.84
N TRP A 55 -8.80 10.13 -2.41
CA TRP A 55 -9.94 9.22 -2.27
C TRP A 55 -11.28 9.78 -2.77
N THR A 56 -11.24 10.74 -3.69
CA THR A 56 -12.43 11.19 -4.44
C THR A 56 -12.49 10.50 -5.80
N SER A 57 -13.70 10.33 -6.35
CA SER A 57 -13.93 9.61 -7.62
C SER A 57 -13.35 10.32 -8.84
N ASN A 58 -13.33 11.65 -8.83
CA ASN A 58 -13.03 12.49 -9.99
C ASN A 58 -12.31 13.79 -9.62
N GLY A 59 -11.84 13.94 -8.38
CA GLY A 59 -11.07 15.11 -7.94
C GLY A 59 -11.86 16.42 -7.84
N SER A 60 -13.17 16.38 -8.08
CA SER A 60 -14.05 17.55 -8.04
C SER A 60 -14.39 18.01 -6.63
N GLU A 61 -14.36 17.10 -5.67
CA GLU A 61 -14.71 17.36 -4.27
C GLU A 61 -13.48 17.25 -3.36
N ARG A 62 -13.54 17.95 -2.23
CA ARG A 62 -12.51 17.81 -1.19
C ARG A 62 -12.65 16.47 -0.49
N THR A 63 -11.53 15.89 -0.11
CA THR A 63 -11.49 14.65 0.65
C THR A 63 -12.18 14.78 2.01
N SER A 64 -12.87 13.72 2.44
CA SER A 64 -13.38 13.59 3.81
C SER A 64 -12.27 13.29 4.84
N TYR A 65 -11.03 13.08 4.38
CA TYR A 65 -9.88 12.70 5.20
C TYR A 65 -8.71 13.69 5.05
N PRO A 66 -8.88 14.95 5.45
CA PRO A 66 -7.90 16.00 5.19
C PRO A 66 -6.72 16.00 6.16
N ALA A 67 -6.79 15.35 7.32
CA ALA A 67 -5.64 15.23 8.23
C ALA A 67 -4.76 14.05 7.76
N GLN A 68 -3.62 14.36 7.14
CA GLN A 68 -2.89 13.42 6.31
C GLN A 68 -1.41 13.29 6.66
N VAL A 69 -0.85 12.13 6.36
CA VAL A 69 0.59 11.85 6.48
C VAL A 69 1.03 10.97 5.32
N GLN A 70 2.15 11.34 4.69
CA GLN A 70 2.79 10.49 3.68
C GLN A 70 3.40 9.28 4.37
N ILE A 71 3.30 8.12 3.73
CA ILE A 71 3.77 6.86 4.31
C ILE A 71 4.73 6.14 3.36
N SER A 72 5.57 5.30 3.96
CA SER A 72 6.30 4.26 3.28
C SER A 72 5.90 2.90 3.86
N VAL A 73 5.90 1.87 3.02
CA VAL A 73 5.59 0.50 3.44
C VAL A 73 6.83 -0.11 4.08
N ARG A 74 6.76 -0.45 5.37
CA ARG A 74 7.84 -1.19 6.06
C ARG A 74 7.62 -2.69 5.99
N LEU A 75 6.38 -3.13 6.24
CA LEU A 75 5.99 -4.52 6.16
C LEU A 75 4.56 -4.65 5.66
N GLN A 76 4.39 -5.35 4.55
CA GLN A 76 3.08 -5.77 4.08
C GLN A 76 2.77 -7.17 4.63
N CYS A 77 1.60 -7.30 5.25
CA CYS A 77 1.12 -8.56 5.82
C CYS A 77 -0.27 -8.88 5.26
N GLU A 78 -0.69 -10.15 5.38
CA GLU A 78 -2.10 -10.47 5.19
C GLU A 78 -2.94 -9.72 6.24
N PRO A 79 -4.09 -9.12 5.90
CA PRO A 79 -4.84 -8.33 6.87
C PRO A 79 -5.34 -9.17 8.07
N PHE A 80 -5.13 -8.68 9.30
CA PHE A 80 -5.58 -9.37 10.53
C PHE A 80 -6.88 -8.81 11.07
N SER A 81 -7.80 -9.70 11.41
CA SER A 81 -9.01 -9.31 12.16
C SER A 81 -8.64 -8.78 13.54
N GLU A 82 -9.51 -7.91 14.05
CA GLU A 82 -9.35 -7.31 15.37
C GLU A 82 -9.12 -8.28 16.50
N ASP A 83 -9.84 -9.40 16.55
CA ASP A 83 -9.68 -10.41 17.61
C ASP A 83 -8.23 -10.93 17.72
N LYS A 84 -7.46 -10.91 16.62
CA LYS A 84 -6.07 -11.37 16.62
C LYS A 84 -5.12 -10.35 17.25
N PHE A 85 -5.32 -9.06 17.01
CA PHE A 85 -4.41 -8.02 17.49
C PHE A 85 -4.89 -7.35 18.78
N LYS A 86 -6.18 -7.47 19.11
CA LYS A 86 -6.79 -6.86 20.30
C LYS A 86 -6.01 -7.15 21.58
N PRO A 87 -5.52 -8.38 21.86
CA PRO A 87 -4.70 -8.64 23.05
C PRO A 87 -3.38 -7.85 23.10
N ALA A 88 -2.84 -7.41 21.95
CA ALA A 88 -1.62 -6.61 21.91
C ALA A 88 -1.83 -5.17 22.40
N ILE A 89 -3.06 -4.66 22.28
CA ILE A 89 -3.42 -3.27 22.59
C ILE A 89 -4.66 -3.18 23.49
N GLU A 90 -4.95 -4.23 24.27
CA GLU A 90 -6.20 -4.37 25.02
C GLU A 90 -6.47 -3.18 25.95
N GLU A 91 -5.43 -2.72 26.65
CA GLU A 91 -5.47 -1.57 27.57
C GLU A 91 -5.73 -0.23 26.86
N ASN A 92 -5.59 -0.19 25.53
CA ASN A 92 -5.85 1.01 24.73
C ASN A 92 -7.34 1.18 24.39
N TYR A 93 -8.17 0.16 24.63
CA TYR A 93 -9.61 0.22 24.41
C TYR A 93 -10.30 1.01 25.52
N TYR A 94 -11.12 2.00 25.13
CA TYR A 94 -11.96 2.77 26.06
C TYR A 94 -13.45 2.39 25.95
N THR A 95 -13.81 1.60 24.92
CA THR A 95 -15.06 0.84 24.86
C THR A 95 -14.76 -0.53 24.25
N SER A 96 -15.74 -1.43 24.21
CA SER A 96 -15.56 -2.75 23.60
C SER A 96 -15.15 -2.73 22.12
N HIS A 97 -15.39 -1.61 21.42
CA HIS A 97 -15.23 -1.46 19.98
C HIS A 97 -14.37 -0.27 19.57
N HIS A 98 -13.82 0.50 20.52
CA HIS A 98 -13.02 1.68 20.22
C HIS A 98 -11.77 1.74 21.10
N PHE A 99 -10.65 2.05 20.45
CA PHE A 99 -9.33 2.23 21.04
C PHE A 99 -8.73 3.56 20.57
N ARG A 100 -7.73 4.08 21.29
CA ARG A 100 -7.09 5.37 20.95
C ARG A 100 -6.12 5.21 19.77
N PHE A 101 -5.87 6.30 19.04
CA PHE A 101 -4.89 6.27 17.94
C PHE A 101 -3.44 6.10 18.41
N GLU A 102 -3.12 6.70 19.57
CA GLU A 102 -1.79 6.64 20.16
C GLU A 102 -1.58 5.26 20.81
N LEU A 103 -0.43 4.66 20.53
CA LEU A 103 0.04 3.44 21.18
C LEU A 103 1.30 3.78 21.99
N ASP A 104 1.44 3.17 23.15
CA ASP A 104 2.70 3.25 23.89
C ASP A 104 3.77 2.32 23.27
N HIS A 105 5.00 2.39 23.81
CA HIS A 105 6.12 1.59 23.34
C HIS A 105 5.88 0.07 23.50
N PHE A 106 5.20 -0.37 24.55
CA PHE A 106 4.96 -1.77 24.84
C PHE A 106 3.91 -2.36 23.89
N GLN A 107 2.80 -1.65 23.71
CA GLN A 107 1.74 -1.95 22.74
C GLN A 107 2.29 -1.99 21.32
N THR A 108 3.09 -0.98 20.95
CA THR A 108 3.75 -0.91 19.64
C THR A 108 4.64 -2.13 19.41
N ASN A 109 5.50 -2.48 20.38
CA ASN A 109 6.38 -3.65 20.25
C ASN A 109 5.60 -4.96 20.12
N LYS A 110 4.56 -5.18 20.95
CA LYS A 110 3.70 -6.36 20.82
C LYS A 110 3.08 -6.46 19.43
N LEU A 111 2.55 -5.34 18.92
CA LEU A 111 1.90 -5.30 17.62
C LEU A 111 2.90 -5.55 16.48
N MET A 112 4.09 -4.96 16.55
CA MET A 112 5.17 -5.19 15.59
C MET A 112 5.59 -6.66 15.56
N CYS A 113 5.79 -7.29 16.72
CA CYS A 113 6.13 -8.71 16.83
C CYS A 113 5.02 -9.60 16.23
N LEU A 114 3.77 -9.30 16.53
CA LEU A 114 2.61 -10.01 15.98
C LEU A 114 2.59 -9.91 14.45
N LEU A 115 2.63 -8.68 13.91
CA LEU A 115 2.59 -8.42 12.47
C LEU A 115 3.75 -9.09 11.73
N THR A 116 4.96 -9.06 12.30
CA THR A 116 6.15 -9.69 11.72
C THR A 116 6.00 -11.21 11.60
N SER A 117 5.31 -11.85 12.56
CA SER A 117 5.05 -13.29 12.54
C SER A 117 4.13 -13.74 11.40
N PHE A 118 3.41 -12.79 10.79
CA PHE A 118 2.51 -13.00 9.67
C PHE A 118 2.92 -12.22 8.41
N ALA A 119 4.18 -11.80 8.34
CA ALA A 119 4.75 -11.21 7.15
C ALA A 119 4.50 -12.10 5.93
N VAL A 120 3.98 -11.52 4.84
CA VAL A 120 3.88 -12.27 3.58
C VAL A 120 5.29 -12.56 3.12
N LYS A 121 5.66 -13.84 2.94
CA LYS A 121 6.92 -14.18 2.27
C LYS A 121 6.93 -13.47 0.92
N PRO A 122 7.99 -12.74 0.54
CA PRO A 122 8.05 -12.08 -0.75
C PRO A 122 7.70 -13.11 -1.83
N LYS A 123 6.65 -12.84 -2.61
CA LYS A 123 6.29 -13.68 -3.74
C LYS A 123 7.54 -13.74 -4.62
N PRO A 124 8.10 -14.92 -4.92
CA PRO A 124 9.18 -15.00 -5.89
C PRO A 124 8.67 -14.35 -7.19
N PRO A 125 9.50 -13.58 -7.89
CA PRO A 125 9.08 -12.91 -9.11
C PRO A 125 8.47 -13.97 -10.03
N LEU A 126 7.22 -13.73 -10.46
CA LEU A 126 6.57 -14.56 -11.45
C LEU A 126 7.49 -14.57 -12.68
N SER A 127 8.10 -15.72 -12.96
CA SER A 127 8.81 -15.98 -14.21
C SER A 127 7.85 -15.69 -15.36
N ILE A 128 8.00 -14.52 -15.98
CA ILE A 128 7.41 -14.25 -17.28
C ILE A 128 8.11 -15.20 -18.25
N SER A 129 7.50 -16.36 -18.48
CA SER A 129 7.84 -17.21 -19.60
C SER A 129 7.53 -16.44 -20.87
N HIS A 130 8.52 -15.69 -21.38
CA HIS A 130 8.46 -15.13 -22.71
C HIS A 130 8.37 -16.30 -23.69
N SER A 131 7.16 -16.63 -24.13
CA SER A 131 6.97 -17.40 -25.35
C SER A 131 7.63 -16.58 -26.45
N ARG A 132 8.81 -17.02 -26.93
CA ARG A 132 9.46 -16.45 -28.10
C ARG A 132 8.48 -16.58 -29.27
N GLN A 133 7.75 -15.51 -29.60
CA GLN A 133 7.15 -15.41 -30.92
C GLN A 133 8.31 -15.23 -31.90
N VAL A 134 8.65 -16.33 -32.55
CA VAL A 134 9.62 -16.36 -33.64
C VAL A 134 8.98 -15.62 -34.80
N PHE A 135 9.36 -14.35 -35.01
CA PHE A 135 9.10 -13.68 -36.28
C PHE A 135 9.83 -14.46 -37.37
N ARG A 136 9.10 -15.20 -38.21
CA ARG A 136 9.63 -15.78 -39.43
C ARG A 136 9.92 -14.63 -40.40
N LEU A 137 11.19 -14.30 -40.56
CA LEU A 137 11.67 -13.45 -41.65
C LEU A 137 11.42 -14.19 -42.96
N ILE A 138 10.66 -13.56 -43.86
CA ILE A 138 10.47 -14.00 -45.24
C ILE A 138 11.77 -13.67 -45.99
N PRO A 139 12.45 -14.62 -46.65
CA PRO A 139 13.63 -14.31 -47.46
C PRO A 139 13.23 -13.72 -48.82
N PRO A 140 14.06 -12.83 -49.41
CA PRO A 140 13.77 -12.23 -50.70
C PRO A 140 14.04 -13.25 -51.83
N SER A 141 13.12 -13.34 -52.79
CA SER A 141 13.28 -14.16 -53.98
C SER A 141 14.25 -13.51 -54.96
N GLU A 142 15.35 -14.20 -55.26
CA GLU A 142 16.28 -13.90 -56.34
C GLU A 142 15.58 -14.12 -57.70
N THR A 143 15.55 -13.09 -58.55
CA THR A 143 15.21 -13.26 -59.96
C THR A 143 16.52 -13.50 -60.72
N LYS A 144 16.75 -14.75 -61.14
CA LYS A 144 17.81 -15.08 -62.11
C LYS A 144 17.25 -15.00 -63.52
N GLU A 145 17.90 -14.15 -64.30
CA GLU A 145 17.87 -14.04 -65.74
C GLU A 145 18.48 -15.30 -66.39
N ASN A 146 17.78 -15.90 -67.36
CA ASN A 146 18.45 -16.50 -68.53
C ASN A 146 17.48 -16.68 -69.71
N THR A 147 17.71 -15.86 -70.73
CA THR A 147 17.80 -16.07 -72.19
C THR A 147 17.21 -17.31 -72.89
N ASP A 148 16.69 -17.02 -74.09
CA ASP A 148 16.71 -17.76 -75.38
C ASP A 148 15.36 -18.18 -76.01
N GLU A 149 14.92 -17.30 -76.92
CA GLU A 149 14.68 -17.48 -78.38
C GLU A 149 13.81 -18.63 -78.96
N VAL A 150 13.18 -18.29 -80.10
CA VAL A 150 12.76 -19.11 -81.26
C VAL A 150 11.24 -19.13 -81.56
N LYS A 151 10.83 -18.18 -82.41
CA LYS A 151 10.26 -18.34 -83.79
C LYS A 151 9.07 -17.44 -84.10
#